data_AF-A0A7K1ZNT9-F1
#
_entry.id   AF-A0A7K1ZNT9-F1
#
_cell.length_a   1.000
_cell.length_b   1.000
_cell.length_c   1.000
_cell.angle_alpha   90.00
_cell.angle_beta   90.00
_cell.angle_gamma   90.00
#
_symmetry.space_group_name_H-M   'P 1'
#
loop_
_entity.id
_entity.type
_entity.pdbx_description
1 polymer ?
#
loop_
_entity_poly.entity_id
_entity_poly.type
_entity_poly.pdbx_seq_one_letter_code
_entity_poly.pdbx_strand_id
1 'polypeptide(L)' 'GNTTAATIPLCLHEWEHELRKGDRIVIAAFGGGFTWGATYLRWAYNAAPVPTNGVENSETAELDV' A
#
# COMPACT_ATOMS: atom_id res chain seq x y z
N GLY A 1 -7.60 -13.60 -7.22
CA GLY A 1 -7.01 -14.87 -7.70
C GLY A 1 -5.60 -14.63 -8.23
N ASN A 2 -4.89 -15.67 -8.71
CA ASN A 2 -3.55 -15.50 -9.31
C ASN A 2 -3.67 -14.85 -10.70
N THR A 3 -3.16 -13.63 -10.85
CA THR A 3 -3.16 -12.87 -12.10
C THR A 3 -1.72 -12.69 -12.61
N THR A 4 -0.84 -13.66 -12.32
CA THR A 4 0.60 -13.63 -12.64
C THR A 4 1.24 -12.34 -12.10
N ALA A 5 1.82 -11.51 -12.96
CA ALA A 5 2.52 -10.29 -12.59
C ALA A 5 1.59 -9.21 -11.99
N ALA A 6 0.28 -9.28 -12.27
CA ALA A 6 -0.68 -8.30 -11.75
C ALA A 6 -1.16 -8.63 -10.32
N THR A 7 -0.81 -9.80 -9.76
CA THR A 7 -1.29 -10.23 -8.43
C THR A 7 -0.90 -9.23 -7.32
N ILE A 8 0.36 -8.81 -7.30
CA ILE A 8 0.86 -7.88 -6.26
C ILE A 8 0.33 -6.45 -6.47
N PRO A 9 0.38 -5.86 -7.69
CA PRO A 9 -0.22 -4.55 -7.92
C PRO A 9 -1.71 -4.48 -7.58
N LEU A 10 -2.50 -5.50 -7.94
CA LEU A 10 -3.93 -5.53 -7.61
C LEU A 10 -4.16 -5.62 -6.10
N CYS A 11 -3.39 -6.45 -5.38
CA CYS A 11 -3.46 -6.55 -3.93
C CYS A 11 -3.15 -5.20 -3.25
N LEU A 12 -2.08 -4.53 -3.68
CA LEU A 12 -1.71 -3.21 -3.14
C LEU A 12 -2.76 -2.15 -3.42
N HIS A 13 -3.38 -2.16 -4.60
CA HIS A 13 -4.44 -1.22 -4.93
C HIS A 13 -5.70 -1.46 -4.10
N GLU A 14 -6.10 -2.72 -3.91
CA GLU A 14 -7.26 -3.07 -3.07
C GLU A 14 -7.04 -2.67 -1.61
N TRP A 15 -5.81 -2.79 -1.10
CA TRP A 15 -5.44 -2.44 0.28
C TRP A 15 -4.96 -1.00 0.47
N GLU A 16 -4.90 -0.18 -0.58
CA GLU A 16 -4.31 1.17 -0.52
C GLU A 16 -4.90 2.05 0.58
N HIS A 17 -6.21 1.95 0.81
CA HIS A 17 -6.93 2.73 1.81
C HIS A 17 -6.60 2.37 3.26
N GLU A 18 -6.09 1.15 3.50
CA GLU A 18 -5.65 0.71 4.82
C GLU A 18 -4.18 1.06 5.09
N LEU A 19 -3.40 1.38 4.04
CA LEU A 19 -1.98 1.69 4.15
C LEU A 19 -1.73 3.15 4.55
N ARG A 20 -0.79 3.33 5.48
CA ARG A 20 -0.38 4.63 6.01
C ARG A 20 1.08 4.94 5.68
N LYS A 21 1.40 6.23 5.55
CA LYS A 21 2.77 6.71 5.37
C LYS A 21 3.63 6.16 6.51
N GLY A 22 4.72 5.50 6.14
CA GLY A 22 5.65 4.88 7.09
C GLY A 22 5.44 3.39 7.33
N ASP A 23 4.35 2.79 6.83
CA ASP A 23 4.11 1.35 6.94
C ASP A 23 5.24 0.54 6.29
N ARG A 24 5.57 -0.58 6.91
CA ARG A 24 6.68 -1.44 6.51
C ARG A 24 6.13 -2.66 5.80
N ILE A 25 6.38 -2.75 4.51
CA ILE A 25 5.80 -3.78 3.65
C ILE A 25 6.93 -4.69 3.16
N VAL A 26 6.74 -5.99 3.36
CA VAL A 26 7.56 -7.03 2.73
C VAL A 26 6.76 -7.62 1.58
N ILE A 27 7.30 -7.51 0.38
CA ILE A 27 6.72 -8.13 -0.82
C ILE A 27 7.59 -9.33 -1.17
N ALA A 28 6.95 -10.47 -1.43
CA ALA A 28 7.62 -11.67 -1.94
C ALA A 28 6.83 -12.22 -3.13
N ALA A 29 7.54 -12.60 -4.19
CA ALA A 29 6.95 -13.10 -5.42
C ALA A 29 7.75 -14.29 -5.96
N PHE A 30 7.05 -15.19 -6.64
CA PHE A 30 7.64 -16.30 -7.39
C PHE A 30 6.87 -16.51 -8.70
N GLY A 31 7.55 -17.03 -9.71
CA GLY A 31 7.00 -17.28 -11.03
C GLY A 31 7.68 -18.45 -11.73
N GLY A 32 7.27 -18.71 -12.97
CA GLY A 32 7.85 -19.77 -13.78
C GLY A 32 9.36 -19.61 -14.00
N GLY A 33 10.03 -20.73 -14.28
CA GLY A 33 11.45 -20.72 -14.66
C GLY A 33 12.40 -20.29 -13.54
N PHE A 34 12.10 -20.64 -12.29
CA PHE A 34 12.91 -20.31 -11.09
C PHE A 34 13.06 -18.81 -10.82
N THR A 35 12.17 -17.97 -11.35
CA THR A 35 12.15 -16.54 -11.05
C THR A 35 11.49 -16.32 -9.68
N TRP A 36 12.21 -15.68 -8.76
CA TRP A 36 11.70 -15.31 -7.44
C TRP A 36 12.39 -14.03 -6.96
N GLY A 37 11.78 -13.37 -5.99
CA GLY A 37 12.37 -12.18 -5.37
C GLY A 37 11.56 -11.70 -4.19
N ALA A 38 12.19 -10.90 -3.34
CA ALA A 38 11.54 -10.20 -2.25
C ALA A 38 12.15 -8.81 -2.06
N THR A 39 11.33 -7.87 -1.62
CA THR A 39 11.72 -6.48 -1.36
C THR A 39 11.08 -6.02 -0.07
N TYR A 40 11.87 -5.29 0.74
CA TYR A 40 11.38 -4.54 1.89
C TYR A 40 11.26 -3.07 1.50
N LEU A 41 10.09 -2.48 1.68
CA LEU A 41 9.83 -1.08 1.38
C LEU A 41 9.05 -0.40 2.50
N ARG A 42 9.15 0.92 2.52
CA ARG A 42 8.36 1.79 3.40
C ARG A 42 7.35 2.55 2.56
N TRP A 43 6.07 2.47 2.93
CA TRP A 43 4.99 3.13 2.23
C TRP A 43 5.13 4.65 2.33
N ALA A 44 4.88 5.36 1.23
CA ALA A 44 5.34 6.74 1.05
C ALA A 44 4.28 7.79 1.36
N TYR A 45 2.99 7.44 1.30
CA TYR A 45 1.89 8.40 1.39
C TYR A 45 0.68 7.81 2.12
N ASN A 46 -0.23 8.67 2.57
CA ASN A 46 -1.55 8.24 3.03
C ASN A 46 -2.49 8.29 1.84
N ALA A 47 -3.35 7.27 1.68
CA ALA A 47 -4.46 7.37 0.74
C ALA A 47 -5.29 8.63 1.06
N ALA A 48 -5.89 9.23 0.02
CA ALA A 48 -6.76 10.38 0.21
C ALA A 48 -7.82 10.03 1.29
N PRO A 49 -8.17 10.96 2.19
CA PRO A 49 -9.19 10.71 3.18
C PRO A 49 -10.43 10.17 2.47
N VAL A 50 -10.91 8.99 2.89
CA VAL A 50 -12.26 8.57 2.58
C VAL A 50 -13.16 9.76 2.96
N PRO A 51 -14.05 10.25 2.08
CA PRO A 51 -14.99 11.29 2.47
C PRO A 51 -15.85 10.74 3.61
N THR A 52 -15.42 10.99 4.84
CA THR A 52 -16.19 10.73 6.04
C THR A 52 -17.32 11.74 6.01
N ASN A 53 -18.56 11.28 5.95
CA ASN A 53 -19.73 12.10 6.17
C ASN A 53 -19.68 12.68 7.60
N GLY A 54 -18.91 13.75 7.81
CA GLY A 54 -18.95 14.60 9.00
C GLY A 54 -18.08 14.21 10.21
N VAL A 55 -16.97 13.49 10.07
CA VAL A 55 -16.00 13.31 11.18
C VAL A 55 -14.60 13.69 10.71
N GLU A 56 -14.26 14.96 10.85
CA GLU A 56 -12.89 15.45 10.69
C GLU A 56 -12.00 14.86 11.79
N ASN A 57 -11.06 13.99 11.41
CA ASN A 57 -9.96 13.62 12.30
C ASN A 57 -8.95 14.77 12.28
N SER A 58 -8.93 15.54 13.35
CA SER A 58 -8.18 16.79 13.54
C SER A 58 -6.64 16.65 13.63
N GLU A 59 -6.01 15.68 12.98
CA GLU A 59 -4.57 15.37 13.16
C GLU A 59 -3.73 15.32 11.87
N THR A 60 -4.24 15.68 10.69
CA THR A 60 -3.45 15.59 9.43
C THR A 60 -3.01 16.93 8.81
N ALA A 61 -3.10 18.04 9.54
CA ALA A 61 -2.69 19.36 9.03
C ALA A 61 -1.31 19.85 9.48
N GLU A 62 -0.56 19.11 10.31
CA GLU A 62 0.79 19.51 10.71
C GLU A 62 1.83 18.47 10.29
N LEU A 63 2.95 18.96 9.74
CA LEU A 63 4.16 18.25 9.28
C LEU A 63 4.25 17.93 7.77
N ASP A 64 4.06 18.96 6.93
CA ASP A 64 4.79 19.12 5.66
C ASP A 64 5.48 20.51 5.64
N VAL A 65 6.45 20.71 6.54
CA VAL A 65 7.54 21.71 6.43
C VAL A 65 8.89 21.01 6.52
#